data_AF-A0A4Y7RN48-F1
#
_entry.id   AF-A0A4Y7RN48-F1
#
_cell.length_a   1.000
_cell.length_b   1.000
_cell.length_c   1.000
_cell.angle_alpha   90.00
_cell.angle_beta   90.00
_cell.angle_gamma   90.00
#
_symmetry.space_group_name_H-M   'P 1'
#
loop_
_entity.id
_entity.type
_entity.pdbx_description
1 polymer ?
#
loop_
_entity_poly.entity_id
_entity_poly.type
_entity_poly.pdbx_seq_one_letter_code
_entity_poly.pdbx_strand_id
1 'polypeptide(L)'
;MKRFSLYAILLVIVTCLCLRPGLTSEVLGKIIFFAGKSEYNIDGQVYTMRMMPVILEGNFYVPVRDLAEAVGADVIWDGSGKSATVTREYNARRFVAVIKVGSDEITLTNTPGKGISAQFITVKKIQMIPTPLIINGRLMAPVRPLAEALGNKVSWDAGSGTVTIYPGGEYRER
;
A
#
# COMPACT_ATOMS: atom_id res chain seq x y z
N MET A 1 -6.14 66.25 -15.56
CA MET A 1 -6.78 66.30 -14.23
C MET A 1 -8.01 65.40 -14.22
N LYS A 2 -7.95 64.26 -13.53
CA LYS A 2 -9.03 63.63 -12.75
C LYS A 2 -8.42 62.40 -12.09
N ARG A 3 -8.25 62.52 -10.77
CA ARG A 3 -7.66 61.52 -9.88
C ARG A 3 -8.79 60.60 -9.43
N PHE A 4 -8.63 59.29 -9.57
CA PHE A 4 -9.45 58.31 -8.83
C PHE A 4 -8.49 57.45 -8.01
N SER A 5 -8.53 57.68 -6.71
CA SER A 5 -7.89 56.88 -5.67
C SER A 5 -8.96 56.00 -5.06
N LEU A 6 -8.77 54.68 -5.07
CA LEU A 6 -9.45 53.76 -4.15
C LEU A 6 -8.52 52.57 -3.87
N TYR A 7 -7.95 52.58 -2.66
CA TYR A 7 -7.54 51.40 -1.94
C TYR A 7 -8.71 50.42 -1.83
N ALA A 8 -8.52 49.15 -2.16
CA ALA A 8 -9.25 48.06 -1.51
C ALA A 8 -8.66 46.69 -1.90
N ILE A 9 -8.13 46.01 -0.87
CA ILE A 9 -8.23 44.56 -0.69
C ILE A 9 -7.19 43.71 -1.45
N LEU A 10 -6.03 43.60 -0.80
CA LEU A 10 -5.46 42.33 -0.33
C LEU A 10 -6.37 41.10 -0.59
N LEU A 11 -6.11 40.35 -1.66
CA LEU A 11 -6.79 39.08 -1.90
C LEU A 11 -5.75 38.00 -2.25
N VAL A 12 -5.33 37.32 -1.18
CA VAL A 12 -4.90 35.92 -1.16
C VAL A 12 -3.63 35.58 -1.98
N ILE A 13 -2.48 36.00 -1.46
CA ILE A 13 -1.24 35.18 -1.58
C ILE A 13 -1.31 34.10 -0.48
N VAL A 14 -2.33 33.24 -0.53
CA VAL A 14 -2.40 31.98 0.23
C VAL A 14 -3.16 30.94 -0.61
N THR A 15 -2.78 30.80 -1.87
CA THR A 15 -2.59 29.45 -2.37
C THR A 15 -1.11 29.19 -2.20
N CYS A 16 -0.74 28.74 -1.00
CA CYS A 16 0.25 27.67 -0.94
C CYS A 16 -0.40 26.57 -1.78
N LEU A 17 -0.09 26.65 -3.07
CA LEU A 17 -0.28 25.64 -4.05
C LEU A 17 0.62 24.52 -3.53
N CYS A 18 0.10 23.79 -2.55
CA CYS A 18 0.25 22.36 -2.51
C CYS A 18 -0.42 21.80 -3.78
N LEU A 19 -0.05 22.28 -4.98
CA LEU A 19 0.44 21.33 -5.97
C LEU A 19 1.56 20.61 -5.21
N ARG A 20 1.16 19.58 -4.45
CA ARG A 20 1.89 18.35 -4.53
C ARG A 20 1.73 18.02 -6.00
N PRO A 21 2.72 18.27 -6.88
CA PRO A 21 2.78 17.48 -8.09
C PRO A 21 2.49 16.06 -7.62
N GLY A 22 1.50 15.42 -8.21
CA GLY A 22 1.31 14.00 -8.05
C GLY A 22 2.59 13.35 -8.53
N LEU A 23 3.60 13.29 -7.66
CA LEU A 23 4.63 12.28 -7.71
C LEU A 23 3.91 11.02 -7.25
N THR A 24 3.08 10.50 -8.13
CA THR A 24 3.01 9.05 -8.26
C THR A 24 4.36 8.67 -8.85
N SER A 25 5.39 8.66 -8.00
CA SER A 25 6.58 7.88 -8.28
C SER A 25 6.03 6.47 -8.39
N GLU A 26 5.88 5.96 -9.60
CA GLU A 26 5.61 4.55 -9.78
C GLU A 26 6.74 3.83 -9.03
N VAL A 27 6.41 3.20 -7.90
CA VAL A 27 7.38 2.35 -7.23
C VAL A 27 7.51 1.12 -8.12
N LEU A 28 8.40 1.24 -9.11
CA LEU A 28 8.78 0.18 -10.06
C LEU A 28 9.90 -0.70 -9.49
N GLY A 29 10.36 -0.36 -8.30
CA GLY A 29 11.54 -0.93 -7.70
C GLY A 29 11.37 -2.27 -7.01
N LYS A 30 12.47 -3.01 -6.94
CA LYS A 30 12.57 -4.23 -6.14
C LYS A 30 12.53 -3.85 -4.67
N ILE A 31 11.51 -4.31 -3.94
CA ILE A 31 11.35 -4.05 -2.51
C ILE A 31 11.86 -5.26 -1.72
N ILE A 32 12.69 -5.04 -0.72
CA ILE A 32 13.25 -6.11 0.12
C ILE A 32 12.94 -5.84 1.59
N PHE A 33 12.19 -6.75 2.21
CA PHE A 33 11.98 -6.79 3.66
C PHE A 33 12.88 -7.84 4.30
N PHE A 34 13.36 -7.53 5.50
CA PHE A 34 14.23 -8.40 6.29
C PHE A 34 13.51 -8.81 7.57
N ALA A 35 13.54 -10.10 7.92
CA ALA A 35 13.00 -10.55 9.20
C ALA A 35 13.79 -9.92 10.37
N GLY A 36 13.08 -9.41 11.39
CA GLY A 36 13.71 -8.89 12.60
C GLY A 36 14.46 -7.55 12.44
N LYS A 37 14.37 -6.89 11.29
CA LYS A 37 14.91 -5.53 11.10
C LYS A 37 13.79 -4.54 10.85
N SER A 38 13.91 -3.35 11.44
CA SER A 38 13.01 -2.22 11.17
C SER A 38 13.39 -1.43 9.93
N GLU A 39 14.13 -2.04 9.00
CA GLU A 39 14.60 -1.43 7.76
C GLU A 39 14.16 -2.28 6.58
N TYR A 40 13.90 -1.63 5.45
CA TYR A 40 13.63 -2.27 4.17
C TYR A 40 14.30 -1.50 3.05
N ASN A 41 14.44 -2.12 1.90
CA ASN A 41 15.13 -1.56 0.76
C ASN A 41 14.18 -1.39 -0.43
N ILE A 42 14.25 -0.27 -1.13
CA ILE A 42 13.63 -0.08 -2.45
C ILE A 42 14.75 0.37 -3.40
N ASP A 43 15.09 -0.45 -4.40
CA ASP A 43 16.13 -0.14 -5.40
C ASP A 43 17.46 0.39 -4.84
N GLY A 44 17.90 -0.18 -3.72
CA GLY A 44 19.15 0.21 -3.05
C GLY A 44 18.97 1.30 -1.99
N GLN A 45 17.84 2.02 -1.95
CA GLN A 45 17.56 3.01 -0.92
C GLN A 45 16.97 2.34 0.33
N VAL A 46 17.45 2.75 1.51
CA VAL A 46 17.01 2.21 2.80
C VAL A 46 15.92 3.09 3.38
N TYR A 47 14.84 2.45 3.82
CA TYR A 47 13.71 3.06 4.49
C TYR A 47 13.49 2.39 5.84
N THR A 48 12.94 3.14 6.79
CA THR A 48 12.67 2.66 8.14
C THR A 48 11.19 2.39 8.35
N MET A 49 10.90 1.25 8.97
CA MET A 49 9.58 0.91 9.48
C MET A 49 9.49 1.25 10.95
N ARG A 50 8.30 1.64 11.39
CA ARG A 50 8.08 1.90 12.81
C ARG A 50 7.86 0.60 13.62
N MET A 51 7.72 -0.55 12.95
CA MET A 51 7.70 -1.88 13.57
C MET A 51 8.36 -2.88 12.64
N MET A 52 9.21 -3.75 13.18
CA MET A 52 9.90 -4.77 12.38
C MET A 52 8.94 -5.88 11.91
N PRO A 53 9.19 -6.47 10.74
CA PRO A 53 8.55 -7.71 10.34
C PRO A 53 8.94 -8.85 11.29
N VAL A 54 8.02 -9.78 11.51
CA VAL A 54 8.19 -10.92 12.42
C VAL A 54 7.88 -12.22 11.70
N ILE A 55 8.58 -13.30 12.05
CA ILE A 55 8.21 -14.63 11.62
C ILE A 55 7.39 -15.27 12.75
N LEU A 56 6.13 -15.60 12.46
CA LEU A 56 5.23 -16.27 13.40
C LEU A 56 4.74 -17.56 12.75
N GLU A 57 4.95 -18.70 13.42
CA GLU A 57 4.54 -20.02 12.93
C GLU A 57 4.99 -20.29 11.48
N GLY A 58 6.22 -19.88 11.13
CA GLY A 58 6.78 -20.03 9.79
C GLY A 58 6.29 -19.02 8.75
N ASN A 59 5.45 -18.05 9.12
CA ASN A 59 4.91 -17.04 8.22
C ASN A 59 5.54 -15.67 8.47
N PHE A 60 5.91 -14.99 7.39
CA PHE A 60 6.49 -13.65 7.45
C PHE A 60 5.39 -12.60 7.52
N TYR A 61 5.23 -12.00 8.69
CA TYR A 61 4.29 -10.92 8.96
C TYR A 61 4.97 -9.57 8.82
N VAL A 62 4.30 -8.66 8.14
CA VAL A 62 4.74 -7.28 7.93
C VAL A 62 3.63 -6.32 8.37
N PRO A 63 3.97 -5.13 8.89
CA PRO A 63 2.94 -4.12 9.14
C PRO A 63 2.26 -3.74 7.83
N VAL A 64 0.92 -3.77 7.81
CA VAL A 64 0.14 -3.52 6.58
C VAL A 64 0.44 -2.16 5.97
N ARG A 65 0.58 -1.12 6.81
CA ARG A 65 0.87 0.24 6.35
C ARG A 65 2.24 0.36 5.71
N ASP A 66 3.27 -0.19 6.35
CA ASP A 66 4.64 -0.11 5.86
C ASP A 66 4.78 -0.85 4.50
N LEU A 67 4.15 -2.02 4.33
CA LEU A 67 4.09 -2.67 3.01
C LEU A 67 3.30 -1.86 1.99
N ALA A 68 2.14 -1.33 2.36
CA ALA A 68 1.31 -0.53 1.47
C ALA A 68 2.07 0.70 0.95
N GLU A 69 2.70 1.46 1.84
CA GLU A 69 3.52 2.61 1.48
C GLU A 69 4.68 2.20 0.56
N ALA A 70 5.36 1.08 0.87
CA ALA A 70 6.45 0.56 0.04
C ALA A 70 6.01 0.22 -1.38
N VAL A 71 4.77 -0.24 -1.60
CA VAL A 71 4.25 -0.54 -2.95
C VAL A 71 3.50 0.64 -3.59
N GLY A 72 3.50 1.82 -2.96
CA GLY A 72 2.79 3.01 -3.45
C GLY A 72 1.27 2.94 -3.27
N ALA A 73 0.80 2.27 -2.22
CA ALA A 73 -0.61 2.14 -1.87
C ALA A 73 -0.98 3.01 -0.66
N ASP A 74 -2.22 3.49 -0.64
CA ASP A 74 -2.82 4.22 0.47
C ASP A 74 -3.55 3.27 1.43
N VAL A 75 -3.58 3.63 2.73
CA VAL A 75 -4.26 2.84 3.78
C VAL A 75 -5.21 3.70 4.59
N ILE A 76 -6.49 3.32 4.58
CA ILE A 76 -7.55 3.86 5.42
C ILE A 76 -7.92 2.80 6.47
N TRP A 77 -7.88 3.18 7.75
CA TRP A 77 -8.25 2.31 8.87
C TRP A 77 -9.67 2.62 9.36
N ASP A 78 -10.49 1.59 9.53
CA ASP A 78 -11.76 1.64 10.25
C ASP A 78 -11.63 0.94 11.60
N GLY A 79 -11.60 1.74 12.67
CA GLY A 79 -11.50 1.23 14.04
C GLY A 79 -12.75 0.51 14.53
N SER A 80 -13.92 0.81 13.95
CA SER A 80 -15.18 0.18 14.35
C SER A 80 -15.32 -1.22 13.76
N GLY A 81 -15.05 -1.36 12.46
CA GLY A 81 -15.01 -2.64 11.76
C GLY A 81 -13.73 -3.45 11.95
N LYS A 82 -12.71 -2.87 12.59
CA LYS A 82 -11.35 -3.44 12.74
C LYS A 82 -10.77 -3.89 11.41
N SER A 83 -10.83 -3.01 10.41
CA SER A 83 -10.40 -3.30 9.05
C SER A 83 -9.53 -2.19 8.45
N ALA A 84 -8.60 -2.59 7.60
CA ALA A 84 -7.79 -1.70 6.78
C ALA A 84 -8.21 -1.84 5.31
N THR A 85 -8.59 -0.73 4.70
CA THR A 85 -8.78 -0.64 3.26
C THR A 85 -7.49 -0.13 2.64
N VAL A 86 -6.83 -0.99 1.86
CA VAL A 86 -5.60 -0.69 1.14
C VAL A 86 -5.94 -0.46 -0.33
N THR A 87 -5.54 0.68 -0.87
CA THR A 87 -5.82 1.07 -2.26
C THR A 87 -4.51 1.33 -2.99
N ARG A 88 -4.32 0.68 -4.14
CA ARG A 88 -3.16 0.92 -5.01
C ARG A 88 -3.62 1.23 -6.42
N GLU A 89 -3.07 2.26 -7.04
CA GLU A 89 -3.19 2.49 -8.48
C GLU A 89 -1.87 2.13 -9.15
N TYR A 90 -1.91 1.23 -10.14
CA TYR A 90 -0.72 0.72 -10.82
C TYR A 90 -1.07 0.17 -12.20
N ASN A 91 -0.28 0.52 -13.23
CA ASN A 91 -0.48 0.09 -14.62
C ASN A 91 -1.93 0.25 -15.10
N ALA A 92 -2.51 1.41 -14.83
CA ALA A 92 -3.90 1.74 -15.14
C ALA A 92 -4.94 0.75 -14.57
N ARG A 93 -4.61 0.07 -13.47
CA ARG A 93 -5.52 -0.72 -12.64
C ARG A 93 -5.55 -0.16 -11.23
N ARG A 94 -6.70 -0.28 -10.58
CA ARG A 94 -6.91 0.05 -9.17
C ARG A 94 -7.19 -1.22 -8.40
N PHE A 95 -6.31 -1.52 -7.45
CA PHE A 95 -6.42 -2.64 -6.53
C PHE A 95 -6.95 -2.12 -5.20
N VAL A 96 -8.04 -2.71 -4.71
CA VAL A 96 -8.60 -2.42 -3.39
C VAL A 96 -8.65 -3.72 -2.61
N ALA A 97 -7.93 -3.78 -1.49
CA ALA A 97 -7.95 -4.90 -0.57
C ALA A 97 -8.55 -4.46 0.77
N VAL A 98 -9.57 -5.16 1.24
CA VAL A 98 -10.15 -4.93 2.58
C VAL A 98 -9.69 -6.03 3.51
N ILE A 99 -8.79 -5.68 4.42
CA ILE A 99 -8.13 -6.60 5.36
C ILE A 99 -8.80 -6.45 6.72
N LYS A 100 -9.40 -7.51 7.24
CA LYS A 100 -10.06 -7.51 8.54
C LYS A 100 -9.23 -8.29 9.56
N VAL A 101 -9.09 -7.74 10.77
CA VAL A 101 -8.39 -8.42 11.87
C VAL A 101 -9.08 -9.76 12.16
N GLY A 102 -8.29 -10.84 12.21
CA GLY A 102 -8.76 -12.19 12.54
C GLY A 102 -9.56 -12.88 11.44
N SER A 103 -9.67 -12.30 10.24
CA SER A 103 -10.37 -12.89 9.10
C SER A 103 -9.38 -13.48 8.11
N ASP A 104 -9.63 -14.70 7.64
CA ASP A 104 -8.90 -15.29 6.52
C ASP A 104 -9.49 -14.85 5.17
N GLU A 105 -10.77 -14.49 5.11
CA GLU A 105 -11.37 -13.95 3.88
C GLU A 105 -10.99 -12.48 3.68
N ILE A 106 -10.43 -12.18 2.51
CA ILE A 106 -10.19 -10.81 2.02
C ILE A 106 -10.94 -10.60 0.71
N THR A 107 -11.61 -9.46 0.65
CA THR A 107 -12.22 -8.97 -0.59
C THR A 107 -11.20 -8.15 -1.35
N LEU A 108 -10.83 -8.64 -2.52
CA LEU A 108 -10.07 -7.90 -3.52
C LEU A 108 -11.01 -7.38 -4.59
N THR A 109 -10.88 -6.10 -4.88
CA THR A 109 -11.56 -5.48 -6.02
C THR A 109 -10.51 -4.91 -6.94
N ASN A 110 -10.49 -5.40 -8.18
CA ASN A 110 -9.70 -4.83 -9.26
C ASN A 110 -10.64 -4.08 -10.19
N THR A 111 -10.40 -2.78 -10.36
CA THR A 111 -11.12 -1.96 -11.33
C THR A 111 -10.14 -1.32 -12.30
N PRO A 112 -10.58 -1.01 -13.53
CA PRO A 112 -9.83 -0.11 -14.40
C PRO A 112 -9.48 1.19 -13.67
N GLY A 113 -8.30 1.73 -13.97
CA GLY A 113 -7.86 3.02 -13.47
C GLY A 113 -8.77 4.16 -13.94
N LYS A 114 -8.69 5.29 -13.24
CA LYS A 114 -9.48 6.49 -13.55
C LYS A 114 -9.26 6.91 -15.01
N GLY A 115 -10.34 7.00 -15.79
CA GLY A 115 -10.30 7.42 -17.21
C GLY A 115 -10.34 6.30 -18.24
N ILE A 116 -10.46 5.03 -17.83
CA ILE A 116 -10.64 3.89 -18.75
C ILE A 116 -12.13 3.50 -18.83
N SER A 117 -12.68 3.52 -20.05
CA SER A 117 -14.12 3.29 -20.32
C SER A 117 -14.52 1.82 -20.43
N ALA A 118 -13.56 0.88 -20.46
CA ALA A 118 -13.83 -0.56 -20.55
C ALA A 118 -14.01 -1.15 -19.14
N GLN A 119 -15.27 -1.29 -18.72
CA GLN A 119 -15.69 -1.66 -17.37
C GLN A 119 -15.82 -3.18 -17.19
N PHE A 120 -14.79 -3.80 -16.63
CA PHE A 120 -14.97 -5.05 -15.89
C PHE A 120 -14.46 -4.82 -14.46
N ILE A 121 -15.37 -4.86 -13.49
CA ILE A 121 -15.01 -4.90 -12.07
C ILE A 121 -14.81 -6.37 -11.73
N THR A 122 -13.59 -6.73 -11.32
CA THR A 122 -13.31 -8.07 -10.82
C THR A 122 -13.30 -8.02 -9.30
N VAL A 123 -14.30 -8.65 -8.68
CA VAL A 123 -14.29 -8.92 -7.24
C VAL A 123 -13.82 -10.35 -7.04
N LYS A 124 -12.74 -10.52 -6.29
CA LYS A 124 -12.17 -11.81 -5.95
C LYS A 124 -12.07 -11.93 -4.44
N LYS A 125 -12.53 -13.06 -3.90
CA LYS A 125 -12.26 -13.44 -2.52
C LYS A 125 -10.97 -14.25 -2.50
N ILE A 126 -10.01 -13.84 -1.67
CA ILE A 126 -8.78 -14.61 -1.44
C ILE A 126 -8.71 -15.04 0.02
N GLN A 127 -7.98 -16.13 0.27
CA GLN A 127 -7.64 -16.56 1.62
C GLN A 127 -6.30 -15.96 2.05
N MET A 128 -6.31 -15.27 3.19
CA MET A 128 -5.13 -14.80 3.89
C MET A 128 -4.87 -15.74 5.06
N ILE A 129 -4.07 -16.77 4.77
CA ILE A 129 -3.65 -17.77 5.75
C ILE A 129 -2.14 -17.60 5.96
N PRO A 130 -1.70 -17.40 7.21
CA PRO A 130 -2.48 -17.20 8.44
C PRO A 130 -3.19 -15.83 8.50
N THR A 131 -4.12 -15.64 9.44
CA THR A 131 -4.95 -14.43 9.47
C THR A 131 -4.17 -13.18 9.88
N PRO A 132 -4.63 -11.98 9.45
CA PRO A 132 -4.13 -10.71 9.96
C PRO A 132 -4.42 -10.57 11.45
N LEU A 133 -3.51 -9.94 12.18
CA LEU A 133 -3.58 -9.81 13.63
C LEU A 133 -3.00 -8.49 14.09
N ILE A 134 -3.32 -8.09 15.32
CA ILE A 134 -2.76 -6.88 15.92
C ILE A 134 -1.62 -7.26 16.86
N ILE A 135 -0.41 -6.74 16.62
CA ILE A 135 0.71 -6.82 17.56
C ILE A 135 1.12 -5.40 17.91
N ASN A 136 1.21 -5.10 19.21
CA ASN A 136 1.63 -3.79 19.72
C ASN A 136 0.88 -2.61 19.07
N GLY A 137 -0.43 -2.76 18.88
CA GLY A 137 -1.29 -1.73 18.29
C GLY A 137 -1.17 -1.56 16.77
N ARG A 138 -0.50 -2.48 16.06
CA ARG A 138 -0.38 -2.46 14.60
C ARG A 138 -1.00 -3.68 13.95
N LEU A 139 -1.71 -3.43 12.85
CA LEU A 139 -2.18 -4.50 11.97
C LEU A 139 -0.98 -5.11 11.22
N MET A 140 -0.74 -6.38 11.50
CA MET A 140 0.23 -7.24 10.84
C MET A 140 -0.51 -8.20 9.92
N ALA A 141 0.03 -8.44 8.74
CA ALA A 141 -0.52 -9.41 7.79
C ALA A 141 0.61 -10.24 7.17
N PRO A 142 0.32 -11.49 6.73
CA PRO A 142 1.29 -12.26 5.97
C PRO A 142 1.63 -11.54 4.67
N VAL A 143 2.93 -11.37 4.44
CA VAL A 143 3.46 -10.55 3.35
C VAL A 143 2.99 -10.99 1.97
N ARG A 144 2.91 -12.31 1.72
CA ARG A 144 2.61 -12.87 0.40
C ARG A 144 1.19 -12.54 -0.07
N PRO A 145 0.12 -12.99 0.63
CA PRO A 145 -1.24 -12.69 0.19
C PRO A 145 -1.50 -11.18 0.15
N LEU A 146 -0.89 -10.39 1.04
CA LEU A 146 -1.04 -8.94 1.02
C LEU A 146 -0.39 -8.30 -0.21
N ALA A 147 0.86 -8.65 -0.53
CA ALA A 147 1.56 -8.09 -1.68
C ALA A 147 0.92 -8.52 -3.01
N GLU A 148 0.50 -9.79 -3.11
CA GLU A 148 -0.16 -10.35 -4.29
C GLU A 148 -1.54 -9.75 -4.52
N ALA A 149 -2.29 -9.51 -3.45
CA ALA A 149 -3.55 -8.75 -3.50
C ALA A 149 -3.41 -7.37 -4.14
N LEU A 150 -2.24 -6.75 -4.02
CA LEU A 150 -1.90 -5.44 -4.57
C LEU A 150 -1.20 -5.53 -5.94
N GLY A 151 -1.20 -6.71 -6.57
CA GLY A 151 -0.64 -6.91 -7.91
C GLY A 151 0.89 -7.01 -7.94
N ASN A 152 1.50 -7.54 -6.89
CA ASN A 152 2.94 -7.78 -6.81
C ASN A 152 3.26 -9.27 -6.77
N LYS A 153 4.45 -9.65 -7.21
CA LYS A 153 4.99 -11.01 -7.03
C LYS A 153 5.90 -11.04 -5.81
N VAL A 154 5.82 -12.12 -5.04
CA VAL A 154 6.68 -12.32 -3.86
C VAL A 154 7.64 -13.48 -4.06
N SER A 155 8.88 -13.28 -3.63
CA SER A 155 9.92 -14.31 -3.55
C SER A 155 10.49 -14.34 -2.13
N TRP A 156 10.69 -15.54 -1.60
CA TRP A 156 11.28 -15.75 -0.28
C TRP A 156 12.63 -16.42 -0.44
N ASP A 157 13.63 -15.91 0.29
CA ASP A 157 14.94 -16.52 0.42
C ASP A 157 15.16 -16.97 1.87
N ALA A 158 15.19 -18.29 2.08
CA ALA A 158 15.31 -18.88 3.41
C ALA A 158 16.70 -18.72 4.03
N GLY A 159 17.76 -18.64 3.22
CA GLY A 159 19.14 -18.53 3.71
C GLY A 159 19.44 -17.16 4.32
N SER A 160 18.81 -16.11 3.79
CA SER A 160 18.96 -14.72 4.23
C SER A 160 17.78 -14.20 5.06
N GLY A 161 16.68 -14.94 5.14
CA GLY A 161 15.47 -14.50 5.83
C GLY A 161 14.82 -13.27 5.18
N THR A 162 14.92 -13.18 3.84
CA THR A 162 14.48 -12.00 3.08
C THR A 162 13.25 -12.29 2.24
N VAL A 163 12.33 -11.32 2.24
CA VAL A 163 11.20 -11.28 1.33
C VAL A 163 11.48 -10.23 0.27
N THR A 164 11.48 -10.63 -0.98
CA THR A 164 11.57 -9.73 -2.12
C THR A 164 10.22 -9.61 -2.80
N ILE A 165 9.76 -8.37 -3.00
CA ILE A 165 8.52 -8.03 -3.69
C ILE A 165 8.88 -7.35 -5.01
N TYR A 166 8.27 -7.84 -6.09
CA TYR A 166 8.43 -7.33 -7.45
C TYR A 166 7.10 -6.70 -7.91
N PRO A 167 7.07 -5.39 -8.21
CA PRO A 167 5.90 -4.74 -8.79
C PRO A 167 5.45 -5.39 -10.10
N GLY A 168 4.13 -5.55 -10.29
CA GLY A 168 3.55 -6.05 -11.54
C GLY A 168 3.49 -7.58 -11.70
N GLY A 169 3.51 -8.32 -10.59
CA GLY A 169 3.17 -9.73 -10.59
C GLY A 169 1.65 -9.95 -10.52
N GLU A 170 1.05 -10.53 -11.56
CA GLU A 170 -0.32 -11.04 -11.43
C GLU A 170 -0.36 -12.26 -10.49
N TYR A 171 -1.31 -12.28 -9.56
CA TYR A 171 -1.62 -13.46 -8.75
C TYR A 171 -2.08 -14.60 -9.66
N ARG A 172 -1.27 -15.66 -9.76
CA ARG A 172 -1.66 -16.92 -10.38
C ARG A 172 -1.97 -17.91 -9.26
N GLU A 173 -3.23 -18.34 -9.16
CA GLU A 173 -3.58 -19.51 -8.35
C GLU A 173 -2.70 -20.68 -8.82
N ARG A 174 -1.96 -21.29 -7.90
CA ARG A 174 -1.38 -22.61 -8.09
C ARG A 174 -2.26 -23.63 -7.39
#